data_AF-A0A975XP65-F1
#
_entry.id   AF-A0A975XP65-F1
#
_cell.length_a   1.000
_cell.length_b   1.000
_cell.length_c   1.000
_cell.angle_alpha   90.00
_cell.angle_beta   90.00
_cell.angle_gamma   90.00
#
_symmetry.space_group_name_H-M   'P 1'
#
loop_
_entity.id
_entity.type
_entity.pdbx_description
1 polymer ?
#
loop_
_entity_poly.entity_id
_entity_poly.type
_entity_poly.pdbx_seq_one_letter_code
_entity_poly.pdbx_strand_id
1 'polypeptide(L)'
;MKNIHSLILINTLIILCLLAIYFKVAYYFLFYIIISLLLIFNLYIILKKSNSLDKREEKQKILLHRIKNSISIIMGYNEAHNDGLISKEVYNENINQEISNIVNILKKELYK
;
A
#
# COMPACT_ATOMS: atom_id res chain seq x y z
N MET A 1 3.48 -7.31 4.41
CA MET A 1 3.14 -8.76 4.34
C MET A 1 3.56 -9.58 5.58
N LYS A 2 4.81 -9.54 6.08
CA LYS A 2 5.24 -10.37 7.24
C LYS A 2 4.37 -10.21 8.51
N ASN A 3 3.92 -8.99 8.83
CA ASN A 3 3.11 -8.73 10.03
C ASN A 3 1.65 -9.23 9.95
N ILE A 4 1.09 -9.40 8.75
CA ILE A 4 -0.30 -9.85 8.57
C ILE A 4 -0.36 -11.37 8.70
N HIS A 5 0.60 -12.08 8.10
CA HIS A 5 0.73 -13.52 8.27
C HIS A 5 1.01 -13.90 9.73
N SER A 6 1.84 -13.14 10.45
CA SER A 6 2.05 -13.37 11.88
C SER A 6 0.79 -13.12 12.71
N LEU A 7 0.00 -12.10 12.39
CA LEU A 7 -1.28 -11.84 13.09
C LEU A 7 -2.32 -12.93 12.84
N ILE A 8 -2.43 -13.41 11.59
CA ILE A 8 -3.34 -14.50 11.23
C ILE A 8 -2.91 -15.76 11.99
N LEU A 9 -1.61 -16.08 12.01
CA LEU A 9 -1.07 -17.24 12.69
C LEU A 9 -1.32 -17.19 14.21
N ILE A 10 -1.18 -16.02 14.85
CA ILE A 10 -1.51 -15.81 16.26
C ILE A 10 -3.00 -16.02 16.51
N ASN A 11 -3.88 -15.46 15.67
CA ASN A 11 -5.33 -15.64 15.81
C ASN A 11 -5.74 -17.11 15.61
N THR A 12 -5.13 -17.83 14.67
CA THR A 12 -5.37 -19.28 14.48
C THR A 12 -4.93 -20.09 15.71
N LEU A 13 -3.79 -19.73 16.31
CA LEU A 13 -3.31 -20.35 17.55
C LEU A 13 -4.26 -20.12 18.73
N ILE A 14 -4.81 -18.91 18.86
CA ILE A 14 -5.80 -18.58 19.91
C ILE A 14 -7.07 -19.43 19.73
N ILE A 15 -7.57 -19.57 18.50
CA ILE A 15 -8.73 -20.41 18.19
C ILE A 15 -8.48 -21.88 18.55
N LEU A 16 -7.29 -22.42 18.22
CA LEU A 16 -6.89 -23.78 18.57
C LEU A 16 -6.82 -23.99 20.09
N CYS A 17 -6.25 -23.04 20.85
CA CYS A 17 -6.24 -23.08 22.31
C CYS A 17 -7.65 -23.07 22.91
N LEU A 18 -8.57 -22.28 22.36
CA LEU A 18 -9.96 -22.22 22.82
C LEU A 18 -10.72 -23.52 22.51
N LEU A 19 -10.46 -24.16 21.37
CA LEU A 19 -10.99 -25.50 21.03
C LEU A 19 -10.42 -26.60 21.93
N ALA A 20 -9.16 -26.50 22.36
CA ALA A 20 -8.58 -27.45 23.32
C ALA A 20 -9.24 -27.35 24.71
N ILE A 21 -9.62 -26.14 25.13
CA ILE A 21 -10.34 -25.90 26.41
C ILE A 21 -11.79 -26.41 26.34
N TYR A 22 -12.42 -26.41 25.16
CA TYR A 22 -13.81 -26.87 24.92
C TYR A 22 -14.08 -28.31 25.39
N PHE A 23 -13.08 -29.20 25.39
CA PHE A 23 -13.26 -30.58 25.86
C PHE A 23 -13.53 -30.71 27.38
N LYS A 24 -13.41 -29.62 28.14
CA LYS A 24 -13.79 -29.58 29.57
C LYS A 24 -14.81 -28.46 29.83
N VAL A 25 -16.04 -28.88 30.17
CA VAL A 25 -17.05 -28.16 30.97
C VAL A 25 -18.14 -27.35 30.20
N ALA A 26 -19.40 -27.69 30.49
CA ALA A 26 -20.62 -27.22 29.81
C ALA A 26 -21.04 -25.76 30.09
N TYR A 27 -20.50 -25.09 31.11
CA TYR A 27 -20.79 -23.67 31.41
C TYR A 27 -20.04 -22.68 30.50
N TYR A 28 -19.04 -23.14 29.74
CA TYR A 28 -18.22 -22.30 28.87
C TYR A 28 -18.87 -22.01 27.50
N PHE A 29 -20.03 -22.60 27.19
CA PHE A 29 -20.64 -22.50 25.86
C PHE A 29 -21.04 -21.07 25.48
N LEU A 30 -21.73 -20.33 26.37
CA LEU A 30 -22.14 -18.94 26.14
C LEU A 30 -20.93 -17.99 26.07
N PHE A 31 -19.95 -18.18 26.95
CA PHE A 31 -18.70 -17.44 26.95
C PHE A 31 -17.89 -17.68 25.66
N TYR A 32 -17.89 -18.92 25.16
CA TYR A 32 -17.24 -19.31 23.91
C TYR A 32 -17.93 -18.72 22.67
N ILE A 33 -19.26 -18.63 22.66
CA ILE A 33 -20.01 -17.95 21.59
C ILE A 33 -19.62 -16.47 21.54
N ILE A 34 -19.56 -15.81 22.69
CA ILE A 34 -19.16 -14.40 22.79
C ILE A 34 -17.71 -14.20 22.31
N ILE A 35 -16.78 -15.07 22.72
CA ILE A 35 -15.38 -15.03 22.27
C ILE A 35 -15.25 -15.32 20.78
N SER A 36 -16.00 -16.28 20.25
CA SER A 36 -15.98 -16.62 18.82
C SER A 36 -16.48 -15.45 17.97
N LEU A 37 -17.55 -14.77 18.40
CA LEU A 37 -18.04 -13.55 17.74
C LEU A 37 -17.00 -12.42 17.78
N LEU A 38 -16.34 -12.22 18.93
CA LEU A 38 -15.24 -11.25 19.07
C LEU A 38 -14.06 -11.56 18.14
N LEU A 39 -13.69 -12.84 17.99
CA LEU A 39 -12.62 -13.27 17.08
C LEU A 39 -12.98 -13.03 15.62
N ILE A 40 -14.21 -13.36 15.20
CA ILE A 40 -14.70 -13.10 13.85
C ILE A 40 -14.69 -11.60 13.56
N PHE A 41 -15.15 -10.78 14.50
CA PHE A 41 -15.17 -9.32 14.36
C PHE A 41 -13.76 -8.74 14.27
N ASN A 42 -12.84 -9.25 15.08
CA ASN A 42 -11.43 -8.83 15.05
C ASN A 42 -10.77 -9.18 13.71
N LEU A 43 -10.97 -10.41 13.21
CA LEU A 43 -10.51 -10.82 11.88
C LEU A 43 -11.07 -9.92 10.77
N TYR A 44 -12.36 -9.57 10.84
CA TYR A 44 -12.98 -8.66 9.89
C TYR A 44 -12.32 -7.27 9.88
N ILE A 45 -12.07 -6.69 11.07
CA ILE A 45 -11.38 -5.40 11.19
C ILE A 45 -9.97 -5.46 10.59
N ILE A 46 -9.23 -6.53 10.90
CA ILE A 46 -7.87 -6.74 10.39
C ILE A 46 -7.87 -6.84 8.87
N LEU A 47 -8.77 -7.63 8.29
CA LEU A 47 -8.89 -7.79 6.84
C LEU A 47 -9.23 -6.47 6.15
N LYS A 48 -10.18 -5.71 6.70
CA LYS A 48 -10.53 -4.38 6.17
C LYS A 48 -9.34 -3.42 6.21
N LYS A 49 -8.59 -3.41 7.33
CA LYS A 49 -7.40 -2.57 7.49
C LYS A 49 -6.28 -2.99 6.55
N SER A 50 -6.03 -4.30 6.40
CA SER A 50 -5.04 -4.86 5.46
C SER A 50 -5.33 -4.43 4.02
N ASN A 51 -6.56 -4.64 3.55
CA ASN A 51 -6.96 -4.24 2.20
C ASN A 51 -6.79 -2.73 1.96
N SER A 52 -6.99 -1.90 3.00
CA SER A 52 -6.76 -0.45 2.91
C SER A 52 -5.27 -0.07 2.82
N LEU A 53 -4.39 -0.89 3.40
CA LEU A 53 -2.94 -0.69 3.38
C LEU A 53 -2.38 -1.13 2.02
N ASP A 54 -2.79 -2.29 1.52
CA ASP A 54 -2.37 -2.79 0.20
C ASP A 54 -2.75 -1.81 -0.92
N LYS A 55 -3.97 -1.25 -0.88
CA LYS A 55 -4.41 -0.21 -1.82
C LYS A 55 -3.60 1.08 -1.72
N ARG A 56 -3.08 1.43 -0.54
CA ARG A 56 -2.22 2.61 -0.36
C ARG A 56 -0.82 2.36 -0.91
N GLU A 57 -0.24 1.21 -0.60
CA GLU A 57 1.06 0.81 -1.14
C GLU A 57 1.04 0.72 -2.67
N GLU A 58 -0.03 0.17 -3.25
CA GLU A 58 -0.20 0.10 -4.71
C GLU A 58 -0.24 1.49 -5.35
N LYS A 59 -1.03 2.42 -4.80
CA LYS A 59 -1.08 3.81 -5.27
C LYS A 59 0.28 4.49 -5.20
N GLN A 60 1.02 4.31 -4.10
CA GLN A 60 2.36 4.87 -3.94
C GLN A 60 3.36 4.29 -4.95
N LYS A 61 3.28 2.99 -5.25
CA LYS A 61 4.13 2.36 -6.28
C LYS A 61 3.84 2.93 -7.66
N ILE A 62 2.56 3.11 -8.02
CA ILE A 62 2.17 3.71 -9.31
C ILE A 62 2.66 5.16 -9.40
N LEU A 63 2.50 5.93 -8.33
CA LEU A 63 2.99 7.30 -8.24
C LEU A 63 4.50 7.37 -8.47
N LEU A 64 5.26 6.56 -7.74
CA LEU A 64 6.72 6.51 -7.84
C LEU A 64 7.18 6.11 -9.23
N HIS A 65 6.53 5.12 -9.85
CA HIS A 65 6.82 4.71 -11.23
C HIS A 65 6.63 5.85 -12.23
N ARG A 66 5.54 6.61 -12.10
CA ARG A 66 5.28 7.76 -12.98
C ARG A 66 6.32 8.87 -12.82
N ILE A 67 6.67 9.21 -11.58
CA ILE A 67 7.71 10.21 -11.30
C ILE A 67 9.06 9.76 -11.86
N LYS A 68 9.44 8.49 -11.64
CA LYS A 68 10.67 7.93 -12.18
C LYS A 68 10.73 8.02 -13.71
N ASN A 69 9.62 7.75 -14.39
CA ASN A 69 9.55 7.86 -15.85
C ASN A 69 9.76 9.29 -16.33
N SER A 70 9.09 10.29 -15.73
CA SER A 70 9.29 11.69 -16.09
C SER A 70 10.73 12.16 -15.84
N ILE A 71 11.36 11.72 -14.74
CA ILE A 71 12.79 12.00 -14.48
C ILE A 71 13.68 11.37 -15.55
N SER A 72 13.38 10.13 -15.97
CA SER A 72 14.12 9.46 -17.05
C SER A 72 14.01 10.21 -18.38
N ILE A 73 12.84 10.77 -18.68
CA ILE A 73 12.63 11.60 -19.88
C ILE A 73 13.45 12.90 -19.79
N ILE A 74 13.44 13.58 -18.63
CA ILE A 74 14.26 14.77 -18.37
C ILE A 74 15.74 14.47 -18.57
N MET A 75 16.21 13.32 -18.06
CA MET A 75 17.61 12.87 -18.26
C MET A 75 17.92 12.68 -19.73
N GLY A 76 17.04 12.02 -20.50
CA GLY A 76 17.22 11.85 -21.94
C GLY A 76 17.29 13.18 -22.71
N TYR A 77 16.46 14.17 -22.34
CA TYR A 77 16.56 15.52 -22.92
C TYR A 77 17.85 16.24 -22.53
N ASN A 78 18.34 16.05 -21.30
CA ASN A 78 19.61 16.62 -20.86
C ASN A 78 20.80 16.02 -21.61
N GLU A 79 20.81 14.71 -21.82
CA GLU A 79 21.79 14.03 -22.67
C GLU A 79 21.73 14.56 -24.11
N ALA A 80 20.55 14.62 -24.72
CA ALA A 80 20.38 15.15 -26.07
C ALA A 80 20.83 16.61 -26.20
N HIS A 81 20.63 17.45 -25.18
CA HIS A 81 21.10 18.82 -25.19
C HIS A 81 22.63 18.90 -25.08
N ASN A 82 23.23 18.10 -24.20
CA ASN A 82 24.68 18.03 -24.02
C ASN A 82 25.40 17.54 -25.28
N ASP A 83 24.79 16.61 -26.02
CA ASP A 83 25.29 16.10 -27.30
C ASP A 83 25.02 17.08 -28.48
N GLY A 84 24.39 18.22 -28.22
CA GLY A 84 24.08 19.24 -29.23
C GLY A 84 22.97 18.84 -30.21
N LEU A 85 22.21 17.78 -29.91
CA LEU A 85 21.13 17.26 -30.76
C LEU A 85 19.86 18.13 -30.71
N ILE A 86 19.67 18.89 -29.62
CA ILE A 86 18.54 19.80 -29.44
C ILE A 86 18.98 21.19 -28.98
N SER A 87 18.23 22.22 -29.38
CA SER A 87 18.47 23.59 -28.94
C SER A 87 18.12 23.77 -27.46
N LYS A 88 18.71 24.80 -26.84
CA LYS A 88 18.43 25.16 -25.44
C LYS A 88 16.96 25.51 -25.20
N GLU A 89 16.30 26.09 -26.20
CA GLU A 89 14.88 26.44 -26.15
C GLU A 89 14.01 25.17 -26.08
N VAL A 90 14.25 24.23 -27.01
CA VAL A 90 13.54 22.94 -27.05
C VAL A 90 13.79 22.13 -25.78
N TYR A 91 15.03 22.14 -25.26
CA TYR A 91 15.36 21.51 -23.98
C TYR A 91 14.54 22.08 -22.82
N ASN A 92 14.52 23.42 -22.68
CA ASN A 92 13.82 24.09 -21.59
C ASN A 92 12.31 23.87 -21.66
N GLU A 93 11.70 23.94 -22.84
CA GLU A 93 10.27 23.68 -23.02
C GLU A 93 9.88 22.28 -22.56
N ASN A 94 10.61 21.27 -23.03
CA ASN A 94 10.32 19.87 -22.70
C ASN A 94 10.54 19.56 -21.21
N ILE A 95 11.61 20.10 -20.60
CA ILE A 95 11.81 19.95 -19.15
C ILE A 95 10.70 20.62 -18.36
N ASN A 96 10.33 21.85 -18.71
CA ASN A 96 9.28 22.57 -17.99
C ASN A 96 7.94 21.83 -18.08
N GLN A 97 7.66 21.20 -19.22
CA GLN A 97 6.48 20.36 -19.40
C GLN A 97 6.51 19.11 -18.50
N GLU A 98 7.63 18.40 -18.44
CA GLU A 98 7.77 17.22 -17.55
C GLU A 98 7.75 17.60 -16.05
N ILE A 99 8.36 18.72 -15.67
CA ILE A 99 8.26 19.24 -14.30
C ILE A 99 6.80 19.58 -13.96
N SER A 100 6.08 20.23 -14.86
CA SER A 100 4.65 20.51 -14.69
C SER A 100 3.83 19.23 -14.53
N ASN A 101 4.13 18.19 -15.31
CA ASN A 101 3.51 16.87 -15.19
C ASN A 101 3.75 16.25 -13.80
N ILE A 102 5.01 16.26 -13.32
CA ILE A 102 5.35 15.77 -11.97
C ILE A 102 4.59 16.56 -10.89
N VAL A 103 4.59 17.89 -10.97
CA VAL A 103 3.89 18.76 -9.99
C VAL A 103 2.39 18.47 -9.98
N ASN A 104 1.78 18.29 -11.15
CA ASN A 104 0.35 17.95 -11.26
C ASN A 104 0.04 16.58 -10.68
N ILE A 105 0.91 15.59 -10.90
CA ILE A 105 0.79 14.25 -10.32
C ILE A 105 0.87 14.34 -8.78
N LEU A 106 1.83 15.09 -8.24
CA LEU A 106 1.99 15.28 -6.80
C LEU A 106 0.81 16.04 -6.18
N LYS A 107 0.34 17.12 -6.83
CA LYS A 107 -0.84 17.89 -6.38
C LYS A 107 -2.08 17.01 -6.27
N LYS A 108 -2.32 16.14 -7.26
CA LYS A 108 -3.46 15.20 -7.25
C LYS A 108 -3.40 14.18 -6.12
N GLU A 109 -2.23 13.92 -5.55
CA GLU A 109 -2.07 12.99 -4.43
C GLU A 109 -2.09 13.70 -3.07
N LEU A 110 -1.50 14.90 -2.97
CA LEU A 110 -1.41 15.66 -1.72
C LEU A 110 -2.70 16.42 -1.36
N TYR A 111 -3.44 16.93 -2.35
CA TYR A 111 -4.64 17.75 -2.13
C TYR A 111 -5.94 17.00 -2.45
N LYS A 112 -5.92 15.68 -2.27
CA LYS A 112 -7.04 14.79 -2.53
C LYS A 112 -8.01 14.70 -1.36
#